data_AF-G0UEG8-F1
#
_entry.id   AF-G0UEG8-F1
#
_cell.length_a   1.000
_cell.length_b   1.000
_cell.length_c   1.000
_cell.angle_alpha   90.00
_cell.angle_beta   90.00
_cell.angle_gamma   90.00
#
_symmetry.space_group_name_H-M   'P 1'
#
loop_
_entity.id
_entity.type
_entity.pdbx_description
1 polymer ?
#
loop_
_entity_poly.entity_id
_entity_poly.type
_entity_poly.pdbx_seq_one_letter_code
_entity_poly.pdbx_strand_id
1 'polypeptide(L)'
;MDVTGIVPQIELDIVYLAVSLLDMQNVQRIDFSGLDNARLDIDEMEPTMVPSFLLSEQTVNCFMLAGTINQKEELLVVVYYDLAGNYIGKAALYHGDVAFEKKVGESTWQ
;
A
#
# COMPACT_ATOMS: atom_id res chain seq x y z
N MET A 1 -14.73 1.35 -7.40
CA MET A 1 -14.69 0.69 -6.08
C MET A 1 -14.63 1.79 -5.03
N ASP A 2 -15.39 1.71 -3.94
CA ASP A 2 -15.41 2.77 -2.92
C ASP A 2 -14.25 2.57 -1.93
N VAL A 3 -13.18 3.32 -2.14
CA VAL A 3 -11.95 3.24 -1.35
C VAL A 3 -11.99 4.13 -0.11
N THR A 4 -13.02 4.98 0.03
CA THR A 4 -13.12 5.99 1.11
C THR A 4 -13.13 5.36 2.50
N GLY A 5 -13.67 4.14 2.64
CA GLY A 5 -13.66 3.40 3.91
C GLY A 5 -12.28 2.89 4.36
N ILE A 6 -11.30 2.82 3.45
CA ILE A 6 -9.96 2.26 3.72
C ILE A 6 -8.91 3.37 3.87
N VAL A 7 -9.17 4.57 3.33
CA VAL A 7 -8.24 5.72 3.40
C VAL A 7 -7.77 6.06 4.82
N PRO A 8 -8.63 6.11 5.86
CA PRO A 8 -8.16 6.41 7.23
C PRO A 8 -7.18 5.36 7.78
N GLN A 9 -7.35 4.09 7.38
CA GLN A 9 -6.42 3.03 7.77
C GLN A 9 -5.10 3.14 7.00
N ILE A 10 -5.14 3.61 5.76
CA ILE A 10 -3.94 3.88 4.96
C ILE A 10 -3.16 5.05 5.58
N GLU A 11 -3.83 6.15 5.93
CA GLU A 11 -3.20 7.30 6.61
C GLU A 11 -2.44 6.88 7.86
N LEU A 12 -3.07 6.09 8.74
CA LEU A 12 -2.43 5.60 9.97
C LEU A 12 -1.18 4.74 9.69
N ASP A 13 -1.26 3.82 8.73
CA ASP A 13 -0.12 2.96 8.38
C ASP A 13 1.02 3.77 7.74
N ILE A 14 0.71 4.83 6.97
CA ILE A 14 1.72 5.73 6.41
C ILE A 14 2.37 6.62 7.48
N VAL A 15 1.62 7.10 8.48
CA VAL A 15 2.21 7.79 9.64
C VAL A 15 3.19 6.86 10.36
N TYR A 16 2.80 5.60 10.58
CA TYR A 16 3.68 4.62 11.22
C TYR A 16 4.95 4.37 10.41
N LEU A 17 4.82 4.18 9.09
CA LEU A 17 5.96 4.02 8.19
C LEU A 17 6.90 5.24 8.24
N ALA A 18 6.35 6.46 8.18
CA ALA A 18 7.15 7.67 8.21
C ALA A 18 7.94 7.83 9.51
N VAL A 19 7.33 7.51 10.65
CA VAL A 19 8.00 7.55 11.96
C VAL A 19 9.04 6.43 12.07
N SER A 20 8.71 5.21 11.65
CA SER A 20 9.52 4.02 11.93
C SER A 20 10.67 3.82 10.93
N LEU A 21 10.45 4.14 9.66
CA LEU A 21 11.42 3.91 8.58
C LEU A 21 12.16 5.17 8.15
N LEU A 22 11.50 6.33 8.21
CA LEU A 22 12.06 7.60 7.71
C LEU A 22 12.53 8.55 8.83
N ASP A 23 12.44 8.11 10.10
CA ASP A 23 12.72 8.93 11.31
C ASP A 23 12.04 10.31 11.28
N MET A 24 10.85 10.37 10.67
CA MET A 24 10.09 11.61 10.55
C MET A 24 9.29 11.87 11.83
N GLN A 25 9.88 12.62 12.74
CA GLN A 25 9.24 12.97 14.03
C GLN A 25 8.04 13.91 13.88
N ASN A 26 7.88 14.59 12.73
CA ASN A 26 6.83 15.57 12.48
C ASN A 26 6.09 15.29 11.16
N VAL A 27 5.25 14.25 11.13
CA VAL A 27 4.30 14.03 10.02
C VAL A 27 3.11 14.97 10.21
N GLN A 28 3.03 16.02 9.41
CA GLN A 28 1.98 17.04 9.52
C GLN A 28 0.88 16.85 8.48
N ARG A 29 1.24 16.33 7.30
CA ARG A 29 0.33 16.20 6.17
C ARG A 29 0.69 14.99 5.33
N ILE A 30 -0.32 14.21 4.99
CA ILE A 30 -0.26 13.15 3.99
C ILE A 30 -1.32 13.51 2.95
N ASP A 31 -0.87 13.75 1.72
CA ASP A 31 -1.76 13.97 0.59
C ASP A 31 -1.82 12.69 -0.24
N PHE A 32 -3.02 12.28 -0.64
CA PHE A 32 -3.20 11.19 -1.59
C PHE A 32 -3.82 11.69 -2.89
N SER A 33 -3.31 11.18 -4.00
CA SER A 33 -3.94 11.29 -5.31
C SER A 33 -4.24 9.89 -5.84
N GLY A 34 -5.50 9.65 -6.20
CA GLY A 34 -5.91 8.40 -6.83
C GLY A 34 -5.31 8.31 -8.22
N LEU A 35 -4.54 7.25 -8.47
CA LEU A 35 -3.87 7.06 -9.74
C LEU A 35 -4.73 6.24 -10.69
N ASP A 36 -4.97 4.97 -10.38
CA ASP A 36 -5.69 4.08 -11.30
C ASP A 36 -6.19 2.80 -10.59
N ASN A 37 -7.19 2.15 -11.21
CA ASN A 37 -7.51 0.75 -10.96
C ASN A 37 -6.88 -0.08 -12.07
N ALA A 38 -6.09 -1.09 -11.72
CA ALA A 38 -5.44 -1.97 -12.68
C ALA A 38 -5.65 -3.43 -12.31
N ARG A 39 -5.58 -4.31 -13.31
CA ARG A 39 -5.39 -5.73 -13.10
C ARG A 39 -3.90 -6.00 -13.16
N LEU A 40 -3.41 -6.82 -12.24
CA LEU A 40 -1.99 -7.04 -12.01
C LEU A 40 -1.67 -8.52 -12.03
N ASP A 41 -0.83 -8.92 -12.98
CA ASP A 41 -0.25 -10.26 -13.05
C ASP A 41 1.09 -10.25 -12.28
N ILE A 42 1.21 -11.13 -11.30
CA ILE A 42 2.28 -11.07 -10.28
C ILE A 42 3.60 -11.61 -10.82
N ASP A 43 3.54 -12.51 -11.81
CA ASP A 43 4.70 -13.07 -12.50
C ASP A 43 5.47 -12.04 -13.35
N GLU A 44 4.82 -10.94 -13.74
CA GLU A 44 5.43 -9.84 -14.49
C GLU A 44 6.10 -8.77 -13.61
N MET A 45 6.01 -8.89 -12.28
CA MET A 45 6.58 -7.92 -11.34
C MET A 45 7.99 -8.29 -10.85
N GLU A 46 8.78 -7.26 -10.54
CA GLU A 46 10.04 -7.48 -9.83
C GLU A 46 9.75 -8.04 -8.43
N PRO A 47 10.49 -9.07 -7.96
CA PRO A 47 10.20 -9.73 -6.68
C PRO A 47 10.19 -8.80 -5.47
N THR A 48 10.90 -7.67 -5.52
CA THR A 48 10.95 -6.67 -4.43
C THR A 48 9.74 -5.75 -4.41
N MET A 49 8.96 -5.70 -5.49
CA MET A 49 7.67 -4.99 -5.57
C MET A 49 6.48 -5.85 -5.12
N VAL A 50 6.65 -7.17 -5.01
CA VAL A 50 5.58 -8.12 -4.70
C VAL A 50 5.46 -8.33 -3.19
N PRO A 51 4.33 -7.99 -2.57
CA PRO A 51 4.08 -8.28 -1.17
C PRO A 51 4.12 -9.79 -0.86
N SER A 52 4.69 -10.18 0.28
CA SER A 52 4.88 -11.58 0.65
C SER A 52 3.55 -12.36 0.73
N PHE A 53 2.48 -11.67 1.16
CA PHE A 53 1.16 -12.26 1.27
C PHE A 53 0.50 -12.59 -0.08
N LEU A 54 1.07 -12.13 -1.19
CA LEU A 54 0.62 -12.39 -2.55
C LEU A 54 1.43 -13.45 -3.29
N LEU A 55 2.47 -14.03 -2.68
CA LEU A 55 3.32 -15.03 -3.35
C LEU A 55 2.59 -16.32 -3.77
N SER A 56 1.39 -16.57 -3.23
CA SER A 56 0.53 -17.69 -3.63
C SER A 56 -0.47 -17.34 -4.75
N GLU A 57 -0.60 -16.06 -5.08
CA GLU A 57 -1.56 -15.56 -6.08
C GLU A 57 -0.86 -15.38 -7.44
N GLN A 58 -1.58 -15.61 -8.53
CA GLN A 58 -1.05 -15.36 -9.89
C GLN A 58 -1.52 -14.02 -10.44
N THR A 59 -2.77 -13.64 -10.14
CA THR A 59 -3.38 -12.41 -10.67
C THR A 59 -4.30 -11.80 -9.63
N VAL A 60 -4.21 -10.49 -9.45
CA VAL A 60 -5.04 -9.70 -8.54
C VAL A 60 -5.57 -8.44 -9.22
N ASN A 61 -6.60 -7.84 -8.65
CA ASN A 61 -6.96 -6.46 -8.95
C ASN A 61 -6.25 -5.55 -7.96
N CYS A 62 -5.78 -4.39 -8.40
CA CYS A 62 -5.19 -3.41 -7.51
C CYS A 62 -5.73 -2.00 -7.76
N PHE A 63 -5.67 -1.21 -6.70
CA PHE A 63 -5.93 0.22 -6.73
C PHE A 63 -4.72 0.96 -6.15
N MET A 64 -4.24 1.95 -6.89
CA MET A 64 -3.03 2.69 -6.56
C MET A 64 -3.33 4.12 -6.11
N LEU A 65 -2.65 4.53 -5.04
CA LEU A 65 -2.66 5.87 -4.49
C LEU A 65 -1.23 6.40 -4.43
N ALA A 66 -0.93 7.48 -5.14
CA ALA A 66 0.29 8.22 -4.87
C ALA A 66 0.11 9.00 -3.58
N GLY A 67 0.98 8.74 -2.60
CA GLY A 67 1.05 9.43 -1.33
C GLY A 67 2.24 10.39 -1.30
N THR A 68 2.07 11.54 -0.67
CA THR A 68 3.19 12.46 -0.38
C THR A 68 3.20 12.82 1.10
N ILE A 69 4.29 12.50 1.80
CA ILE A 69 4.50 12.86 3.21
C ILE A 69 5.16 14.23 3.26
N ASN A 70 4.53 15.18 3.96
CA ASN A 70 5.01 16.55 4.12
C ASN A 70 5.38 17.25 2.79
N GLN A 71 4.80 16.81 1.67
CA GLN A 71 5.08 17.29 0.31
C GLN A 71 6.56 17.15 -0.11
N LYS A 72 7.29 16.20 0.49
CA LYS A 72 8.72 15.99 0.25
C LYS A 72 9.05 14.56 -0.14
N GLU A 73 8.46 13.60 0.56
CA GLU A 73 8.72 12.18 0.31
C GLU A 73 7.53 11.58 -0.40
N GLU A 74 7.80 10.90 -1.51
CA GLU A 74 6.81 10.21 -2.32
C GLU A 74 6.77 8.73 -1.97
N LEU A 75 5.57 8.16 -1.98
CA LEU A 75 5.36 6.73 -1.84
C LEU A 75 4.14 6.31 -2.65
N LEU A 76 4.09 5.03 -3.01
CA LEU A 76 2.94 4.46 -3.71
C LEU A 76 2.25 3.49 -2.77
N VAL A 77 0.97 3.72 -2.47
CA VAL A 77 0.15 2.74 -1.76
C VAL A 77 -0.62 1.92 -2.78
N VAL A 78 -0.49 0.61 -2.69
CA VAL A 78 -1.21 -0.35 -3.52
C VAL A 78 -2.17 -1.13 -2.63
N VAL A 79 -3.44 -1.12 -2.99
CA VAL A 79 -4.51 -1.87 -2.32
C VAL A 79 -4.90 -3.03 -3.22
N TYR A 80 -4.86 -4.25 -2.70
CA TYR A 80 -5.04 -5.48 -3.46
C TYR A 80 -6.38 -6.15 -3.16
N TYR A 81 -6.99 -6.66 -4.22
CA TYR A 81 -8.27 -7.36 -4.20
C TYR A 81 -8.17 -8.63 -5.04
N ASP A 82 -8.94 -9.65 -4.66
CA ASP A 82 -9.09 -10.83 -5.51
C ASP A 82 -9.94 -10.50 -6.76
N LEU A 83 -10.06 -11.48 -7.66
CA LEU A 83 -10.85 -11.33 -8.88
C LEU A 83 -12.35 -11.18 -8.63
N ALA A 84 -12.84 -11.60 -7.45
CA ALA A 84 -14.22 -11.41 -7.02
C ALA A 84 -14.44 -10.01 -6.38
N GLY A 85 -13.38 -9.24 -6.16
CA GLY A 85 -13.42 -7.90 -5.56
C GLY A 85 -13.32 -7.91 -4.03
N ASN A 86 -12.95 -9.03 -3.40
CA ASN A 86 -12.72 -9.08 -1.96
C ASN A 86 -11.36 -8.46 -1.63
N TYR A 87 -11.30 -7.65 -0.58
CA TYR A 87 -10.06 -7.03 -0.12
C TYR A 87 -9.10 -8.10 0.44
N ILE A 88 -7.85 -8.12 -0.07
CA ILE A 88 -6.80 -9.06 0.34
C ILE A 88 -5.85 -8.40 1.33
N GLY A 89 -5.47 -7.16 1.08
CA GLY A 89 -4.41 -6.47 1.82
C GLY A 89 -3.89 -5.27 1.06
N LYS A 90 -2.85 -4.63 1.60
CA LYS A 90 -2.23 -3.44 1.02
C LYS A 90 -0.74 -3.42 1.25
N ALA A 91 -0.02 -2.65 0.45
CA ALA A 91 1.39 -2.37 0.62
C ALA A 91 1.70 -0.90 0.34
N ALA A 92 2.74 -0.39 0.98
CA ALA A 92 3.36 0.88 0.64
C ALA A 92 4.72 0.60 0.01
N LEU A 93 4.91 1.08 -1.21
CA LEU A 93 6.16 1.03 -1.94
C LEU A 93 6.91 2.34 -1.75
N TYR A 94 8.16 2.26 -1.28
CA TYR A 94 9.06 3.40 -1.15
C TYR A 94 10.25 3.17 -2.08
N HIS A 95 10.47 4.10 -3.01
CA HIS A 95 11.49 3.97 -4.08
C HIS A 95 11.41 2.66 -4.89
N GLY A 96 10.20 2.07 -5.01
CA GLY A 96 9.98 0.84 -5.74
C GLY A 96 10.09 -0.44 -4.90
N ASP A 97 10.48 -0.36 -3.63
CA ASP A 97 10.54 -1.52 -2.75
C ASP A 97 9.37 -1.55 -1.76
N VAL A 98 8.88 -2.75 -1.43
CA VAL A 98 7.88 -2.93 -0.36
C VAL A 98 8.50 -2.50 0.97
N ALA A 99 8.09 -1.33 1.44
CA ALA A 99 8.51 -0.78 2.74
C ALA A 99 7.57 -1.20 3.86
N PHE A 100 6.30 -1.41 3.53
CA PHE A 100 5.28 -1.91 4.45
C PHE A 100 4.25 -2.74 3.68
N GLU A 101 3.76 -3.78 4.33
CA GLU A 101 2.69 -4.61 3.82
C GLU A 101 1.78 -5.07 4.95
N LYS A 102 0.50 -5.31 4.64
CA LYS A 102 -0.48 -5.81 5.59
C LYS A 102 -1.54 -6.65 4.90
N LYS A 103 -1.68 -7.90 5.31
CA LYS A 103 -2.77 -8.77 4.88
C LYS A 103 -4.04 -8.52 5.71
N VAL A 104 -5.20 -8.72 5.10
CA VAL A 104 -6.46 -8.78 5.84
C VAL A 104 -6.42 -9.87 6.90
N GLY A 105 -6.87 -9.54 8.11
CA GLY A 105 -6.89 -10.47 9.25
C GLY A 105 -5.59 -10.51 10.05
N GLU A 106 -4.52 -9.84 9.60
CA GLU A 106 -3.32 -9.66 10.41
C GLU A 106 -3.52 -8.50 11.40
N SER A 107 -3.38 -8.81 12.69
CA SER A 107 -3.29 -7.80 13.74
C SER A 107 -1.96 -7.04 13.59
N THR A 108 -2.03 -5.71 13.65
CA THR A 108 -0.89 -4.79 13.49
C THR A 108 0.18 -4.87 14.60
N TRP A 109 0.16 -5.92 15.42
CA TRP A 109 1.00 -6.06 16.60
C TRP A 109 1.59 -7.47 16.67
N GLN A 110 2.86 -7.57 16.26
CA GLN A 110 3.84 -8.51 16.78
C GLN A 110 5.07 -7.74 17.23
#